data_AF-T2GGU5-F1
#
_entry.id   AF-T2GGU5-F1
#
_cell.length_a   1.000
_cell.length_b   1.000
_cell.length_c   1.000
_cell.angle_alpha   90.00
_cell.angle_beta   90.00
_cell.angle_gamma   90.00
#
_symmetry.space_group_name_H-M   'P 1'
#
loop_
_entity.id
_entity.type
_entity.pdbx_description
1 polymer ?
#
loop_
_entity_poly.entity_id
_entity_poly.type
_entity_poly.pdbx_seq_one_letter_code
_entity_poly.pdbx_strand_id
1 'polypeptide(L)' 'MLENLLGAGIIDKETFRKVKAMRGFRNIVVHRYGKIDDRITFRILREHLRDFHEFTEKIRKTLETLENK' A
#
# COMPACT_ATOMS: atom_id res chain seq x y z
N MET A 1 1.58 5.57 -12.15
CA MET A 1 1.02 4.20 -12.11
C MET A 1 -0.09 4.11 -11.07
N LEU A 2 0.19 4.40 -9.79
CA LEU A 2 -0.84 4.41 -8.74
C LEU A 2 -1.89 5.50 -9.02
N GLU A 3 -1.45 6.62 -9.61
CA GLU A 3 -2.32 7.70 -10.09
C GLU A 3 -3.30 7.22 -11.16
N ASN A 4 -2.86 6.32 -12.04
CA ASN A 4 -3.70 5.77 -13.11
C ASN A 4 -4.79 4.88 -12.52
N LEU A 5 -4.48 4.10 -11.48
CA LEU A 5 -5.47 3.26 -10.79
C LEU A 5 -6.53 4.11 -10.08
N LEU A 6 -6.11 5.22 -9.46
CA LEU A 6 -7.04 6.19 -8.86
C LEU A 6 -7.90 6.87 -9.94
N GLY A 7 -7.27 7.30 -11.04
CA GLY A 7 -7.95 7.95 -12.16
C GLY A 7 -8.95 7.04 -12.87
N ALA A 8 -8.67 5.73 -12.93
CA ALA A 8 -9.58 4.72 -13.45
C ALA A 8 -10.66 4.29 -12.45
N GLY A 9 -10.68 4.84 -11.23
CA GLY A 9 -11.65 4.46 -10.19
C GLY A 9 -11.46 3.06 -9.60
N ILE A 10 -10.34 2.39 -9.92
CA ILE A 10 -10.02 1.04 -9.44
C ILE A 10 -9.70 1.05 -7.95
N ILE A 11 -9.09 2.12 -7.46
CA ILE A 11 -8.81 2.35 -6.04
C ILE A 11 -9.34 3.70 -5.60
N ASP A 12 -9.79 3.78 -4.35
CA ASP A 12 -10.22 5.04 -3.74
C ASP A 12 -9.03 5.90 -3.25
N LYS A 13 -9.33 7.15 -2.89
CA LYS A 13 -8.33 8.10 -2.38
C LYS A 13 -7.64 7.63 -1.10
N GLU A 14 -8.33 6.86 -0.26
CA GLU A 14 -7.78 6.34 0.99
C GLU A 14 -6.71 5.28 0.70
N THR A 15 -7.05 4.31 -0.14
CA THR A 15 -6.17 3.23 -0.61
C THR A 15 -4.95 3.82 -1.32
N PHE A 16 -5.16 4.83 -2.17
CA PHE A 16 -4.07 5.55 -2.82
C PHE A 16 -3.08 6.15 -1.81
N ARG A 17 -3.58 6.81 -0.76
CA ARG A 17 -2.74 7.40 0.29
C ARG A 17 -1.98 6.33 1.08
N LYS A 18 -2.65 5.23 1.47
CA LYS A 18 -2.03 4.10 2.17
C LYS A 18 -0.87 3.52 1.36
N VAL A 19 -1.11 3.16 0.10
CA VAL A 19 -0.07 2.55 -0.77
C VAL A 19 1.07 3.52 -1.07
N LYS A 20 0.77 4.82 -1.22
CA LYS A 20 1.81 5.85 -1.39
C LYS A 20 2.70 5.95 -0.14
N ALA A 21 2.13 5.94 1.05
CA ALA A 21 2.87 5.93 2.32
C ALA A 21 3.75 4.68 2.45
N MET A 22 3.22 3.50 2.08
CA MET A 22 3.96 2.23 2.12
C MET A 22 5.17 2.23 1.17
N ARG A 23 5.03 2.77 -0.05
CA ARG A 23 6.17 2.97 -0.97
C ARG A 23 7.25 3.87 -0.36
N GLY A 24 6.84 4.94 0.31
CA GLY A 24 7.75 5.85 1.02
C GLY A 24 8.49 5.14 2.16
N PHE A 25 7.77 4.36 2.97
CA PHE A 25 8.34 3.58 4.06
C PHE A 25 9.38 2.55 3.57
N ARG A 26 9.09 1.83 2.48
CA ARG A 26 10.07 0.92 1.85
C ARG A 26 11.37 1.61 1.49
N ASN A 27 11.32 2.84 0.99
CA ASN A 27 12.54 3.60 0.67
C ASN A 27 13.28 4.02 1.95
N ILE A 28 12.56 4.36 3.01
CA ILE A 28 13.16 4.70 4.32
C ILE A 28 13.89 3.48 4.90
N VAL A 29 13.25 2.32 4.94
CA VAL A 29 13.85 1.06 5.43
C VAL A 29 15.08 0.67 4.61
N VAL A 30 15.01 0.73 3.28
CA VAL A 30 16.11 0.37 2.39
C VAL A 30 17.30 1.34 2.49
N HIS A 31 17.06 2.64 2.68
CA HIS A 31 18.13 3.64 2.67
C HIS A 31 18.73 3.95 4.04
N ARG A 32 18.13 3.51 5.15
CA ARG A 32 18.56 3.90 6.52
C ARG A 32 18.83 2.71 7.44
N TYR A 33 19.31 1.59 6.91
CA TYR A 33 19.63 0.35 7.64
C TYR A 33 20.44 0.47 8.95
N GLY A 34 21.02 1.63 9.30
CA GLY A 34 21.71 1.84 10.59
C GLY A 34 21.28 3.07 11.41
N LYS A 35 20.29 3.87 10.97
CA LYS A 35 19.84 5.09 11.67
C LYS A 35 18.35 5.15 11.97
N ILE A 36 17.61 4.11 11.62
CA ILE A 36 16.19 4.01 11.91
C ILE A 36 15.99 3.50 13.34
N ASP A 37 15.00 4.07 14.04
CA ASP A 37 14.54 3.51 15.31
C ASP A 37 13.73 2.24 15.02
N ASP A 38 14.32 1.08 15.32
CA ASP A 38 13.71 -0.24 15.13
C ASP A 38 12.36 -0.36 15.83
N ARG A 39 12.14 0.35 16.95
CA ARG A 39 10.86 0.32 17.67
C ARG A 39 9.75 0.99 16.87
N ILE A 40 10.05 2.12 16.24
CA ILE A 40 9.09 2.84 15.39
C ILE A 40 8.79 2.01 14.13
N THR A 41 9.82 1.43 13.52
CA THR A 41 9.67 0.56 12.34
C THR A 41 8.87 -0.69 12.62
N PHE A 42 9.14 -1.37 13.75
CA PHE A 42 8.41 -2.55 14.17
C PHE A 42 6.93 -2.23 14.41
N ARG A 43 6.63 -1.09 15.04
CA ARG A 43 5.25 -0.63 15.25
C ARG A 43 4.53 -0.34 13.93
N ILE A 44 5.17 0.40 13.02
CA ILE A 44 4.60 0.71 11.70
C ILE A 44 4.32 -0.59 10.92
N LEU A 45 5.25 -1.54 10.92
CA LEU A 45 5.03 -2.84 10.30
C LEU A 45 3.84 -3.57 10.94
N ARG A 46 3.79 -3.68 12.27
CA ARG A 46 2.69 -4.35 12.98
C ARG A 46 1.33 -3.72 12.71
N GLU A 47 1.24 -2.39 12.69
CA GLU A 47 -0.03 -1.66 12.58
C GLU A 47 -0.52 -1.58 11.12
N HIS A 48 0.40 -1.51 10.15
CA HIS A 48 0.06 -1.28 8.74
C HIS A 48 0.20 -2.50 7.84
N LEU A 49 0.65 -3.65 8.36
CA LEU A 49 0.71 -4.90 7.57
C LEU A 49 -0.66 -5.28 6.98
N ARG A 50 -1.76 -4.96 7.67
CA ARG A 50 -3.13 -5.24 7.20
C ARG A 50 -3.51 -4.42 5.96
N ASP A 51 -2.91 -3.24 5.77
CA ASP A 51 -3.17 -2.39 4.61
C ASP A 51 -2.75 -3.08 3.29
N PHE A 52 -1.73 -3.96 3.33
CA PHE A 52 -1.37 -4.79 2.18
C PHE A 52 -2.50 -5.74 1.79
N HIS A 53 -3.14 -6.37 2.77
CA HIS A 53 -4.21 -7.34 2.51
C HIS A 53 -5.44 -6.63 1.95
N GLU A 54 -5.82 -5.48 2.52
CA GLU A 54 -6.94 -4.66 2.01
C GLU A 54 -6.70 -4.21 0.56
N PHE A 55 -5.47 -3.81 0.24
CA PHE A 55 -5.11 -3.42 -1.12
C PHE A 55 -5.23 -4.59 -2.10
N THR A 56 -4.63 -5.74 -1.77
CA THR A 56 -4.66 -6.92 -2.65
C THR A 56 -6.10 -7.42 -2.87
N GLU A 57 -6.92 -7.44 -1.83
CA GLU A 57 -8.33 -7.86 -1.97
C GLU A 57 -9.14 -6.90 -2.83
N LYS A 58 -8.90 -5.58 -2.74
CA LYS A 58 -9.53 -4.60 -3.63
C LYS A 58 -9.16 -4.86 -5.09
N ILE A 59 -7.88 -5.08 -5.38
CA ILE A 59 -7.43 -5.38 -6.75
C ILE A 59 -8.03 -6.68 -7.26
N ARG A 60 -8.04 -7.75 -6.44
CA ARG A 60 -8.64 -9.04 -6.80
C ARG A 60 -10.12 -8.90 -7.19
N LYS A 61 -10.91 -8.21 -6.36
CA LYS A 61 -12.33 -7.96 -6.65
C LYS A 61 -12.53 -7.17 -7.94
N THR A 62 -11.70 -6.17 -8.20
CA THR A 62 -11.78 -5.41 -9.47
C THR A 62 -11.48 -6.31 -10.67
N LEU A 63 -10.47 -7.17 -10.60
CA LEU A 63 -10.13 -8.11 -11.68
C LEU A 63 -11.28 -9.10 -11.95
N GLU A 64 -11.85 -9.69 -10.89
CA GLU A 64 -13.01 -10.58 -11.03
C GLU A 64 -14.21 -9.87 -11.67
N THR A 65 -14.43 -8.59 -11.34
CA THR A 65 -15.52 -7.81 -11.94
C THR A 65 -15.28 -7.50 -13.42
N LEU A 66 -14.02 -7.43 -13.85
CA LEU A 66 -13.64 -7.19 -15.24
C LEU A 66 -13.68 -8.47 -16.09
N GLU A 67 -13.35 -9.63 -15.50
CA GLU A 67 -13.40 -10.93 -16.18
C GLU A 67 -14.83 -11.48 -16.35
N ASN A 68 -15.74 -11.10 -15.45
CA ASN A 68 -17.15 -11.49 -15.50
C ASN A 68 -18.03 -10.52 -16.32
N LYS A 69 -17.40 -9.65 -17.13
CA LYS A 69 -18.05 -8.63 -17.97
C LYS A 69 -17.77 -8.90 -19.44
#